data_AF-A0A2P5DLW0-F1
#
_entry.id   AF-A0A2P5DLW0-F1
#
_cell.length_a   1.000
_cell.length_b   1.000
_cell.length_c   1.000
_cell.angle_alpha   90.00
_cell.angle_beta   90.00
_cell.angle_gamma   90.00
#
_symmetry.space_group_name_H-M   'P 1'
#
loop_
_entity.id
_entity.type
_entity.pdbx_description
1 polymer ?
#
loop_
_entity_poly.entity_id
_entity_poly.type
_entity_poly.pdbx_seq_one_letter_code
_entity_poly.pdbx_strand_id
1 'polypeptide(L)'
;MAAELVGGAFLSAFLQVLFDRLASGEVLDLFRGKEPIVKLLSELHVTLNSAGLLLNDAEQKLIKDQRVKKWLDDLKDAVYDADDLVYKIDTEALQKKQEGESQSSFTISKFLKPKPTSFTAFDKAIKPEIEEILGRLKFLLEQKNSLGLDSVKAKQLERLLAPLVEESDVYGRNEDKETIVKMLLSDDSGGKNPSVIPIVGMGGIGKTTLAQIVFKDERIDK
;
A
#
# COMPACT_ATOMS: atom_id res chain seq x y z
N MET A 1 2.40 -7.44 19.02
CA MET A 1 1.28 -7.21 18.09
C MET A 1 1.60 -6.01 17.18
N ALA A 2 2.57 -6.16 16.26
CA ALA A 2 3.02 -5.07 15.38
C ALA A 2 2.75 -5.34 13.89
N ALA A 3 2.12 -6.48 13.57
CA ALA A 3 1.90 -6.91 12.18
C ALA A 3 0.69 -6.26 11.51
N GLU A 4 -0.23 -5.63 12.26
CA GLU A 4 -1.48 -5.08 11.72
C GLU A 4 -1.36 -3.61 11.28
N LEU A 5 -0.20 -2.96 11.52
CA LEU A 5 0.05 -1.54 11.23
C LEU A 5 0.72 -1.28 9.85
N VAL A 6 0.80 -2.32 8.99
CA VAL A 6 1.38 -2.25 7.64
C VAL A 6 0.29 -2.33 6.56
N GLY A 7 -0.96 -2.51 6.97
CA GLY A 7 -2.08 -2.79 6.07
C GLY A 7 -2.38 -1.62 5.12
N GLY A 8 -2.31 -0.37 5.61
CA GLY A 8 -2.59 0.81 4.80
C GLY A 8 -1.51 1.09 3.76
N ALA A 9 -0.23 0.96 4.12
CA ALA A 9 0.88 1.11 3.19
C ALA A 9 0.86 0.04 2.09
N PHE A 10 0.53 -1.20 2.45
CA PHE A 10 0.36 -2.30 1.50
C PHE A 10 -0.80 -2.03 0.54
N LEU A 11 -1.98 -1.64 1.06
CA LEU A 11 -3.14 -1.34 0.22
C LEU A 11 -2.87 -0.15 -0.72
N SER A 12 -2.18 0.89 -0.25
CA SER A 12 -1.83 2.04 -1.08
C SER A 12 -0.92 1.65 -2.25
N ALA A 13 0.08 0.81 -2.01
CA ALA A 13 0.95 0.31 -3.07
C ALA A 13 0.17 -0.59 -4.05
N PHE A 14 -0.74 -1.41 -3.54
CA PHE A 14 -1.61 -2.26 -4.34
C PHE A 14 -2.56 -1.45 -5.24
N LEU A 15 -3.20 -0.41 -4.70
CA LEU A 15 -4.03 0.51 -5.46
C LEU A 15 -3.27 1.17 -6.62
N GLN A 16 -2.00 1.49 -6.42
CA GLN A 16 -1.16 2.05 -7.48
C GLN A 16 -0.97 1.06 -8.64
N VAL A 17 -0.72 -0.21 -8.34
CA VAL A 17 -0.63 -1.28 -9.37
C VAL A 17 -1.95 -1.45 -10.10
N LEU A 18 -3.08 -1.39 -9.39
CA LEU A 18 -4.41 -1.43 -10.00
C LEU A 18 -4.65 -0.27 -10.96
N PHE A 19 -4.26 0.94 -10.58
CA PHE A 19 -4.41 2.13 -11.41
C PHE A 19 -3.58 2.04 -12.68
N ASP A 20 -2.34 1.54 -12.59
CA ASP A 20 -1.47 1.33 -13.75
C ASP A 20 -2.07 0.30 -14.72
N ARG A 21 -2.68 -0.78 -14.20
CA ARG A 21 -3.36 -1.78 -15.04
C ARG A 21 -4.64 -1.26 -15.69
N LEU A 22 -5.48 -0.54 -14.94
CA LEU A 22 -6.69 0.11 -15.48
C LEU A 22 -6.38 1.13 -16.57
N ALA A 23 -5.22 1.79 -16.46
CA ALA A 23 -4.73 2.76 -17.44
C ALA A 23 -3.93 2.12 -18.59
N SER A 24 -3.79 0.79 -18.61
CA SER A 24 -3.03 0.10 -19.66
C SER A 24 -3.66 0.29 -21.04
N GLY A 25 -2.81 0.38 -22.07
CA GLY A 25 -3.27 0.52 -23.45
C GLY A 25 -4.16 -0.63 -23.91
N GLU A 26 -3.96 -1.82 -23.36
CA GLU A 26 -4.69 -3.04 -23.67
C GLU A 26 -6.14 -2.98 -23.16
N VAL A 27 -6.35 -2.48 -21.94
CA VAL A 27 -7.68 -2.19 -21.37
C VAL A 27 -8.38 -1.09 -22.18
N LEU A 28 -7.68 0.00 -22.51
CA LEU A 28 -8.25 1.11 -23.27
C LEU A 28 -8.64 0.70 -24.70
N ASP A 29 -7.85 -0.14 -25.35
CA ASP A 29 -8.14 -0.65 -26.68
C ASP A 29 -9.33 -1.63 -26.69
N LEU A 30 -9.48 -2.46 -25.64
CA LEU A 30 -10.61 -3.39 -25.50
C LEU A 30 -11.97 -2.68 -25.45
N PHE A 31 -12.01 -1.49 -24.83
CA PHE A 31 -13.22 -0.68 -24.70
C PHE A 31 -13.29 0.50 -25.69
N ARG A 32 -12.43 0.52 -26.72
CA ARG A 32 -12.46 1.54 -27.76
C ARG A 32 -13.83 1.57 -28.45
N GLY A 33 -14.53 2.72 -28.35
CA GLY A 33 -15.88 2.90 -28.90
C GLY A 33 -17.03 2.52 -27.95
N LYS A 34 -16.72 2.11 -26.70
CA LYS A 34 -17.69 1.76 -25.65
C LYS A 34 -17.66 2.78 -24.52
N GLU A 35 -18.01 4.03 -24.84
CA GLU A 35 -17.98 5.16 -23.90
C GLU A 35 -18.61 4.90 -22.53
N PRO A 36 -19.74 4.16 -22.40
CA PRO A 36 -20.34 3.92 -21.09
C PRO A 36 -19.43 3.13 -20.13
N ILE A 37 -18.69 2.13 -20.63
CA ILE A 37 -17.79 1.31 -19.78
C ILE A 37 -16.54 2.11 -19.43
N VAL A 38 -15.96 2.81 -20.40
CA VAL A 38 -14.79 3.68 -20.16
C VAL A 38 -15.10 4.72 -19.08
N LYS A 39 -16.31 5.30 -19.12
CA LYS A 39 -16.76 6.23 -18.08
C LYS A 39 -16.85 5.57 -16.71
N LEU A 40 -17.44 4.37 -16.62
CA LEU A 40 -17.51 3.62 -15.36
C LEU A 40 -16.13 3.26 -14.80
N LEU A 41 -15.18 2.82 -15.64
CA LEU A 41 -13.81 2.53 -15.21
C LEU A 41 -13.09 3.79 -14.72
N SER A 42 -13.29 4.93 -15.38
CA SER A 42 -12.73 6.21 -14.91
C SER A 42 -13.33 6.64 -13.56
N GLU A 43 -14.61 6.40 -13.35
CA GLU A 43 -15.29 6.67 -12.09
C GLU A 43 -14.79 5.74 -10.98
N LEU A 44 -14.57 4.46 -11.29
CA LEU A 44 -14.00 3.47 -10.37
C LEU A 44 -12.61 3.90 -9.92
N HIS A 45 -11.76 4.32 -10.86
CA HIS A 45 -10.42 4.84 -10.56
C HIS A 45 -10.48 6.04 -9.61
N VAL A 46 -11.31 7.05 -9.89
CA VAL A 46 -11.44 8.25 -9.03
C VAL A 46 -11.96 7.89 -7.64
N THR A 47 -12.93 6.97 -7.55
CA THR A 47 -13.53 6.54 -6.29
C THR A 47 -12.55 5.74 -5.44
N LEU A 48 -11.80 4.81 -6.04
CA LEU A 48 -10.74 4.06 -5.39
C LEU A 48 -9.61 4.98 -4.89
N ASN A 49 -9.20 5.96 -5.69
CA ASN A 49 -8.20 6.94 -5.27
C ASN A 49 -8.68 7.75 -4.06
N SER A 50 -9.93 8.21 -4.10
CA SER A 50 -10.55 8.93 -2.98
C SER A 50 -10.59 8.10 -1.70
N ALA A 51 -10.90 6.80 -1.81
CA ALA A 51 -10.87 5.87 -0.67
C ALA A 51 -9.42 5.62 -0.18
N GLY A 52 -8.47 5.52 -1.11
CA GLY A 52 -7.04 5.38 -0.82
C GLY A 52 -6.48 6.50 0.05
N LEU A 53 -6.94 7.75 -0.17
CA LEU A 53 -6.53 8.91 0.65
C LEU A 53 -6.98 8.80 2.12
N LEU A 54 -8.02 8.01 2.40
CA LEU A 54 -8.54 7.81 3.76
C LEU A 54 -7.80 6.70 4.52
N LEU A 55 -7.05 5.83 3.82
CA LEU A 55 -6.40 4.66 4.41
C LEU A 55 -5.47 5.02 5.56
N ASN A 56 -4.67 6.07 5.39
CA ASN A 56 -3.70 6.49 6.40
C ASN A 56 -4.37 6.91 7.72
N ASP A 57 -5.46 7.66 7.63
CA ASP A 57 -6.21 8.10 8.81
C ASP A 57 -7.05 6.96 9.41
N ALA A 58 -7.62 6.10 8.58
CA ALA A 58 -8.31 4.90 9.01
C ALA A 58 -7.39 3.95 9.79
N GLU A 59 -6.15 3.74 9.32
CA GLU A 59 -5.16 2.89 10.00
C GLU A 59 -4.74 3.47 11.36
N GLN A 60 -4.61 4.80 11.48
CA GLN A 60 -4.33 5.43 12.79
C GLN A 60 -5.50 5.28 13.77
N LYS A 61 -6.74 5.35 13.28
CA LYS A 61 -7.95 5.23 14.08
C LYS A 61 -8.36 3.79 14.37
N LEU A 62 -7.84 2.82 13.60
CA LEU A 62 -8.05 1.38 13.80
C LEU A 62 -7.68 0.93 15.21
N ILE A 63 -6.64 1.53 15.80
CA ILE A 63 -6.18 1.21 17.16
C ILE A 63 -7.27 1.54 18.22
N LYS A 64 -8.16 2.49 17.93
CA LYS A 64 -9.12 3.05 18.89
C LYS A 64 -10.58 2.74 18.58
N ASP A 65 -10.94 2.48 17.32
CA ASP A 65 -12.34 2.33 16.90
C ASP A 65 -12.58 1.07 16.04
N GLN A 66 -13.34 0.13 16.58
CA GLN A 66 -13.72 -1.12 15.91
C GLN A 66 -14.60 -0.89 14.68
N ARG A 67 -15.33 0.24 14.60
CA ARG A 67 -16.14 0.58 13.42
C ARG A 67 -15.26 0.90 12.22
N VAL A 68 -14.10 1.51 12.47
CA VAL A 68 -13.07 1.77 11.44
C VAL A 68 -12.45 0.46 10.96
N LYS A 69 -12.30 -0.55 11.84
CA LYS A 69 -11.89 -1.90 11.43
C LYS A 69 -12.84 -2.50 10.40
N LYS A 70 -14.14 -2.51 10.72
CA LYS A 70 -15.14 -3.04 9.79
C LYS A 70 -15.12 -2.30 8.46
N TRP A 71 -15.08 -0.97 8.49
CA TRP A 71 -14.99 -0.15 7.28
C TRP A 71 -13.75 -0.48 6.44
N LEU A 72 -12.60 -0.68 7.08
CA LEU A 72 -11.35 -1.02 6.40
C LEU A 72 -11.40 -2.42 5.79
N ASP A 73 -12.02 -3.38 6.46
CA ASP A 73 -12.21 -4.73 5.94
C ASP A 73 -13.18 -4.72 4.75
N ASP A 74 -14.30 -4.00 4.85
CA ASP A 74 -15.25 -3.82 3.73
C ASP A 74 -14.58 -3.12 2.52
N LEU A 75 -13.66 -2.18 2.77
CA LEU A 75 -12.86 -1.51 1.74
C LEU A 75 -11.87 -2.48 1.08
N LYS A 76 -11.17 -3.31 1.86
CA LYS A 76 -10.27 -4.34 1.32
C LYS A 76 -11.01 -5.27 0.39
N ASP A 77 -12.19 -5.75 0.79
CA ASP A 77 -13.01 -6.64 -0.02
C ASP A 77 -13.37 -5.97 -1.35
N ALA A 78 -13.82 -4.71 -1.34
CA ALA A 78 -14.13 -3.98 -2.57
C ALA A 78 -12.91 -3.74 -3.47
N VAL A 79 -11.72 -3.58 -2.90
CA VAL A 79 -10.46 -3.46 -3.64
C VAL A 79 -10.03 -4.79 -4.27
N TYR A 80 -10.24 -5.91 -3.58
CA TYR A 80 -10.00 -7.24 -4.16
C TYR A 80 -10.96 -7.54 -5.31
N ASP A 81 -12.25 -7.22 -5.16
CA ASP A 81 -13.22 -7.36 -6.25
C ASP A 81 -12.83 -6.50 -7.47
N ALA A 82 -12.26 -5.32 -7.23
CA ALA A 82 -11.73 -4.46 -8.31
C ALA A 82 -10.50 -5.07 -9.00
N ASP A 83 -9.61 -5.74 -8.26
CA ASP A 83 -8.47 -6.46 -8.86
C ASP A 83 -8.92 -7.65 -9.70
N ASP A 84 -9.86 -8.43 -9.19
CA ASP A 84 -10.46 -9.56 -9.92
C ASP A 84 -11.10 -9.07 -11.22
N LEU A 85 -11.78 -7.93 -11.19
CA LEU A 85 -12.36 -7.29 -12.37
C LEU A 85 -11.28 -6.88 -13.38
N VAL A 86 -10.22 -6.23 -12.92
CA VAL A 86 -9.08 -5.84 -13.78
C VAL A 86 -8.42 -7.06 -14.41
N TYR A 87 -8.22 -8.13 -13.63
CA TYR A 87 -7.66 -9.39 -14.12
C TYR A 87 -8.52 -10.03 -15.22
N LYS A 88 -9.85 -10.03 -15.07
CA LYS A 88 -10.78 -10.50 -16.11
C LYS A 88 -10.64 -9.68 -17.39
N ILE A 89 -10.52 -8.36 -17.27
CA ILE A 89 -10.37 -7.43 -18.40
C ILE A 89 -9.04 -7.68 -19.11
N ASP A 90 -7.94 -7.79 -18.38
CA ASP A 90 -6.61 -8.06 -18.93
C ASP A 90 -6.60 -9.40 -19.69
N THR A 91 -7.26 -10.42 -19.12
CA THR A 91 -7.38 -11.75 -19.74
C THR A 91 -8.14 -11.69 -21.06
N GLU A 92 -9.26 -10.97 -21.11
CA GLU A 92 -10.05 -10.77 -22.34
C GLU A 92 -9.27 -9.96 -23.39
N ALA A 93 -8.54 -8.92 -22.96
CA ALA A 93 -7.71 -8.10 -23.85
C ALA A 93 -6.60 -8.94 -24.50
N LEU A 94 -5.95 -9.82 -23.72
CA LEU A 94 -4.92 -10.73 -24.21
C LEU A 94 -5.48 -11.77 -25.20
N GLN A 95 -6.66 -12.35 -24.91
CA GLN A 95 -7.32 -13.29 -25.82
C GLN A 95 -7.61 -12.65 -27.17
N LYS A 96 -8.16 -11.43 -27.22
CA LYS A 96 -8.46 -10.75 -28.48
C LYS A 96 -7.22 -10.37 -29.29
N LYS A 97 -6.12 -10.05 -28.62
CA LYS A 97 -4.83 -9.81 -29.27
C LYS A 97 -4.31 -11.08 -29.95
N GLN A 98 -4.40 -12.22 -29.28
CA GLN A 98 -3.94 -13.52 -29.80
C GLN A 98 -4.83 -14.06 -30.94
N GLU A 99 -6.14 -13.84 -30.88
CA GLU A 99 -7.08 -14.17 -31.96
C GLU A 99 -6.82 -13.31 -33.22
N GLY A 100 -6.50 -12.03 -33.05
CA GLY A 100 -6.13 -11.12 -34.13
C GLY A 100 -4.81 -11.50 -34.82
N GLU A 101 -3.85 -12.05 -34.08
CA GLU A 101 -2.56 -12.52 -34.62
C GLU A 101 -2.66 -13.90 -35.29
N SER A 102 -3.52 -14.79 -34.79
CA SER A 102 -3.70 -16.15 -35.33
C SER A 102 -4.43 -16.20 -36.69
N GLN A 103 -5.22 -15.17 -37.01
CA GLN A 103 -5.92 -15.06 -38.31
C GLN A 103 -5.04 -14.56 -39.47
N SER A 104 -3.73 -14.36 -39.24
CA SER A 104 -2.78 -13.91 -40.26
C SER A 104 -2.51 -14.93 -41.40
N SER A 105 -2.95 -16.19 -41.27
CA SER A 105 -2.61 -17.26 -42.24
C SER A 105 -3.72 -17.67 -43.24
N PHE A 106 -4.85 -16.97 -43.36
CA PHE A 106 -5.85 -17.31 -44.40
C PHE A 106 -6.47 -16.08 -45.06
N THR A 107 -5.85 -15.67 -46.17
CA THR A 107 -6.43 -15.17 -47.43
C THR A 107 -7.87 -14.58 -47.41
N ILE A 108 -7.98 -13.26 -47.71
CA ILE A 108 -9.11 -12.48 -48.32
C ILE A 108 -10.03 -11.58 -47.44
N SER A 109 -10.09 -11.65 -46.10
CA SER A 109 -11.10 -10.86 -45.34
C SER A 109 -10.70 -9.44 -44.88
N LYS A 110 -9.84 -8.70 -45.62
CA LYS A 110 -9.38 -7.34 -45.20
C LYS A 110 -10.45 -6.22 -45.25
N PHE A 111 -11.69 -6.49 -45.69
CA PHE A 111 -12.72 -5.46 -45.93
C PHE A 111 -13.89 -5.43 -44.94
N LEU A 112 -13.93 -6.31 -43.94
CA LEU A 112 -14.95 -6.25 -42.90
C LEU A 112 -14.27 -6.19 -41.54
N LYS A 113 -13.71 -5.02 -41.19
CA LYS A 113 -13.50 -4.70 -39.79
C LYS A 113 -14.90 -4.41 -39.21
N PRO A 114 -15.51 -5.32 -38.43
CA PRO A 114 -16.78 -4.98 -37.79
C PRO A 114 -16.53 -3.74 -36.93
N LYS A 115 -17.36 -2.70 -37.10
CA LYS A 115 -17.37 -1.55 -36.20
C LYS A 115 -17.50 -2.08 -34.77
N PRO A 116 -16.64 -1.69 -33.81
CA PRO A 116 -16.69 -2.18 -32.44
C PRO A 116 -17.82 -1.49 -31.64
N THR A 117 -18.97 -1.25 -32.26
CA THR A 117 -20.05 -0.42 -31.69
C THR A 117 -21.11 -1.23 -30.96
N SER A 118 -21.12 -2.56 -31.08
CA SER A 118 -22.03 -3.41 -30.31
C SER A 118 -21.34 -3.95 -29.05
N PHE A 119 -22.01 -3.76 -27.91
CA PHE A 119 -21.65 -4.43 -26.66
C PHE A 119 -21.59 -5.95 -26.87
N THR A 120 -20.43 -6.52 -26.58
CA THR A 120 -20.18 -7.97 -26.55
C THR A 120 -20.85 -8.60 -25.32
N ALA A 121 -20.91 -9.94 -25.28
CA ALA A 121 -21.39 -10.65 -24.10
C ALA A 121 -20.54 -10.32 -22.86
N PHE A 122 -19.21 -10.19 -23.04
CA PHE A 122 -18.28 -9.76 -22.00
C PHE A 122 -18.61 -8.36 -21.48
N ASP A 123 -18.85 -7.39 -22.36
CA ASP A 123 -19.19 -6.01 -21.97
C ASP A 123 -20.46 -5.93 -21.13
N LYS A 124 -21.45 -6.78 -21.43
CA LYS A 124 -22.71 -6.87 -20.68
C LYS A 124 -22.54 -7.54 -19.32
N ALA A 125 -21.55 -8.42 -19.17
CA ALA A 125 -21.22 -9.09 -17.91
C ALA A 125 -20.38 -8.19 -16.99
N ILE A 126 -19.38 -7.48 -17.54
CA ILE A 126 -18.47 -6.67 -16.74
C ILE A 126 -19.11 -5.36 -16.26
N LYS A 127 -20.00 -4.77 -17.05
CA LYS A 127 -20.67 -3.51 -16.71
C LYS A 127 -21.37 -3.55 -15.33
N PRO A 128 -22.27 -4.51 -15.02
CA PRO A 128 -22.91 -4.57 -13.72
C PRO A 128 -21.92 -4.85 -12.58
N GLU A 129 -20.85 -5.62 -12.82
CA GLU A 129 -19.79 -5.84 -11.81
C GLU A 129 -19.09 -4.52 -11.44
N ILE A 130 -18.77 -3.66 -12.43
CA ILE A 130 -18.19 -2.33 -12.16
C ILE A 130 -19.17 -1.46 -11.35
N GLU A 131 -20.46 -1.47 -11.72
CA GLU A 131 -21.50 -0.70 -11.03
C GLU A 131 -21.69 -1.17 -9.57
N GLU A 132 -21.60 -2.47 -9.31
CA GLU A 132 -21.67 -3.05 -7.97
C GLU A 132 -20.51 -2.59 -7.08
N ILE A 133 -19.27 -2.73 -7.58
CA ILE A 133 -18.06 -2.31 -6.87
C ILE A 133 -18.10 -0.79 -6.59
N LEU A 134 -18.49 0.00 -7.59
CA LEU A 134 -18.70 1.44 -7.44
C LEU A 134 -19.74 1.78 -6.38
N GLY A 135 -20.86 1.05 -6.35
CA GLY A 135 -21.91 1.22 -5.36
C GLY A 135 -21.38 0.99 -3.94
N ARG A 136 -20.62 -0.09 -3.74
CA ARG A 136 -19.99 -0.40 -2.43
C ARG A 136 -18.97 0.67 -2.03
N LEU A 137 -18.10 1.08 -2.94
CA LEU A 137 -17.09 2.11 -2.66
C LEU A 137 -17.73 3.48 -2.32
N LYS A 138 -18.78 3.88 -3.05
CA LYS A 138 -19.52 5.12 -2.75
C LYS A 138 -20.18 5.05 -1.38
N PHE A 139 -20.81 3.93 -1.04
CA PHE A 139 -21.40 3.72 0.27
C PHE A 139 -20.35 3.81 1.39
N LEU A 140 -19.14 3.28 1.18
CA LEU A 140 -18.03 3.42 2.12
C LEU A 140 -17.57 4.88 2.25
N LEU A 141 -17.50 5.63 1.15
CA LEU A 141 -17.15 7.04 1.16
C LEU A 141 -18.20 7.91 1.85
N GLU A 142 -19.49 7.56 1.78
CA GLU A 142 -20.54 8.25 2.52
C GLU A 142 -20.39 8.06 4.04
N GLN A 143 -19.91 6.89 4.47
CA GLN A 143 -19.61 6.61 5.88
C GLN A 143 -18.38 7.38 6.41
N LYS A 144 -17.58 8.02 5.54
CA LYS A 144 -16.43 8.82 5.94
C LYS A 144 -16.77 9.81 7.06
N ASN A 145 -17.86 10.57 6.90
CA ASN A 145 -18.22 11.64 7.82
C ASN A 145 -18.69 11.10 9.18
N SER A 146 -19.40 9.97 9.20
CA SER A 146 -19.89 9.35 10.44
C SER A 146 -18.77 8.68 11.24
N LEU A 147 -17.73 8.19 10.55
CA LEU A 147 -16.51 7.65 11.14
C LEU A 147 -15.48 8.73 11.48
N GLY A 148 -15.74 9.99 11.10
CA GLY A 148 -14.82 11.10 11.27
C GLY A 148 -13.49 10.89 10.55
N LEU A 149 -13.47 10.12 9.46
CA LEU A 149 -12.28 9.88 8.65
C LEU A 149 -11.92 11.15 7.87
N ASP A 150 -10.64 11.51 7.88
CA ASP A 150 -10.16 12.72 7.20
C ASP A 150 -9.01 12.39 6.26
N SER A 151 -8.97 13.08 5.13
CA SER A 151 -7.90 12.91 4.12
C SER A 151 -6.64 13.70 4.47
N VAL A 152 -6.57 14.28 5.66
CA VAL A 152 -5.49 15.17 6.07
C VAL A 152 -4.21 14.35 6.21
N LYS A 153 -3.16 14.86 5.54
CA LYS A 153 -1.81 14.31 5.53
C LYS A 153 -1.44 13.79 6.91
N ALA A 154 -1.03 12.52 6.94
CA ALA A 154 -0.50 11.86 8.11
C ALA A 154 0.28 12.88 8.94
N LYS A 155 -0.23 13.20 10.14
CA LYS A 155 0.66 13.72 11.17
C LYS A 155 1.74 12.67 11.25
N GLN A 156 2.92 13.01 10.73
CA GLN A 156 4.12 12.26 11.00
C GLN A 156 4.13 12.20 12.52
N LEU A 157 3.79 11.02 13.07
CA LEU A 157 3.95 10.77 14.47
C LEU A 157 5.44 10.88 14.66
N GLU A 158 5.90 12.08 15.01
CA GLU A 158 7.25 12.29 15.46
C GLU A 158 7.42 11.24 16.55
N ARG A 159 8.27 10.25 16.26
CA ARG A 159 8.60 9.23 17.24
C ARG A 159 9.25 10.01 18.35
N LEU A 160 8.49 10.27 19.42
CA LEU A 160 8.97 11.00 20.57
C LEU A 160 10.31 10.39 20.97
N LEU A 161 11.30 11.26 21.17
CA LEU A 161 12.61 10.85 21.66
C LEU A 161 12.37 10.01 22.92
N ALA A 162 13.07 8.88 23.02
CA ALA A 162 12.93 8.01 24.19
C ALA A 162 13.20 8.85 25.44
N PRO A 163 12.35 8.77 26.49
CA PRO A 163 12.54 9.53 27.72
C PRO A 163 13.94 9.29 28.27
N LEU A 164 14.47 10.29 28.97
CA LEU A 164 15.80 10.22 29.56
C LEU A 164 15.83 9.06 30.56
N VAL A 165 16.54 7.98 30.22
CA VAL A 165 16.65 6.80 31.08
C VAL A 165 17.68 7.07 32.18
N GLU A 166 17.32 6.81 33.44
CA GLU A 166 18.25 6.76 34.57
C GLU A 166 18.94 5.39 34.62
N GLU A 167 20.26 5.35 34.81
CA GLU A 167 21.04 4.10 34.76
C GLU A 167 20.62 3.12 35.89
N SER A 168 20.18 3.66 37.03
CA SER A 168 19.66 2.92 38.19
C SER A 168 18.46 2.03 37.87
N ASP A 169 17.70 2.34 36.82
CA ASP A 169 16.50 1.60 36.42
C ASP A 169 16.78 0.51 35.36
N VAL A 170 18.04 0.35 34.92
CA VAL A 170 18.41 -0.61 33.87
C VAL A 170 19.14 -1.82 34.47
N TYR A 171 18.52 -2.99 34.33
CA TYR A 171 19.04 -4.24 34.89
C TYR A 171 19.50 -5.21 33.79
N GLY A 172 20.54 -6.00 34.07
CA GLY A 172 20.97 -7.12 33.23
C GLY A 172 21.62 -6.72 31.90
N ARG A 173 22.00 -5.45 31.72
CA ARG A 173 22.65 -4.92 30.51
C ARG A 173 24.11 -4.48 30.71
N ASN A 174 24.67 -4.78 31.87
CA ASN A 174 26.01 -4.32 32.25
C ASN A 174 27.09 -4.88 31.31
N GLU A 175 27.02 -6.17 30.98
CA GLU A 175 27.98 -6.82 30.07
C GLU A 175 27.90 -6.25 28.65
N ASP A 176 26.68 -6.02 28.15
CA ASP A 176 26.45 -5.39 26.85
C ASP A 176 27.01 -3.96 26.83
N LYS A 177 26.77 -3.18 27.89
CA LYS A 177 27.28 -1.81 28.06
C LYS A 177 28.80 -1.79 28.00
N GLU A 178 29.46 -2.61 28.83
CA GLU A 178 30.93 -2.68 28.90
C GLU A 178 31.55 -3.11 27.56
N THR A 179 30.92 -4.05 26.87
CA THR A 179 31.38 -4.51 25.56
C THR A 179 31.39 -3.36 24.54
N ILE A 180 30.30 -2.58 24.49
CA ILE A 180 30.20 -1.45 23.55
C ILE A 180 31.15 -0.32 23.95
N VAL A 181 31.25 0.03 25.25
CA VAL A 181 32.21 1.05 25.73
C VAL A 181 33.64 0.65 25.38
N LYS A 182 34.00 -0.62 25.57
CA LYS A 182 35.31 -1.11 25.16
C LYS A 182 35.52 -0.97 23.65
N MET A 183 34.54 -1.32 22.81
CA MET A 183 34.65 -1.14 21.36
C MET A 183 34.80 0.33 20.95
N LEU A 184 34.14 1.26 21.64
CA LEU A 184 34.26 2.70 21.40
C LEU A 184 35.62 3.27 21.82
N LEU A 185 36.19 2.77 22.92
CA LEU A 185 37.51 3.18 23.43
C LEU A 185 38.68 2.43 22.77
N SER A 186 38.39 1.34 22.06
CA SER A 186 39.40 0.58 21.32
C SER A 186 39.72 1.33 20.03
N ASP A 187 40.79 2.11 20.07
CA ASP A 187 41.27 2.94 18.97
C ASP A 187 41.93 2.08 17.88
N ASP A 188 41.12 1.31 17.14
CA ASP A 188 41.61 0.40 16.10
C ASP A 188 41.60 1.04 14.69
N SER A 189 41.40 2.36 14.61
CA SER A 189 41.41 3.10 13.35
C SER A 189 42.39 4.27 13.39
N GLY A 190 43.66 3.99 13.05
CA GLY A 190 44.58 4.99 12.49
C GLY A 190 44.13 5.54 11.12
N GLY A 191 42.84 5.49 10.79
CA GLY A 191 42.25 5.85 9.51
C GLY A 191 41.05 6.78 9.69
N LYS A 192 40.95 7.78 8.82
CA LYS A 192 39.98 8.91 8.83
C LYS A 192 38.50 8.52 8.67
N ASN A 193 38.11 7.27 8.86
CA ASN A 193 36.75 6.79 8.62
C ASN A 193 35.98 6.65 9.95
N PRO A 194 34.67 6.98 9.98
CA PRO A 194 33.85 6.82 11.17
C PRO A 194 33.68 5.33 11.53
N SER A 195 33.82 5.00 12.82
CA SER A 195 33.50 3.67 13.37
C SER A 195 31.99 3.52 13.58
N VAL A 196 31.43 2.36 13.24
CA VAL A 196 29.98 2.08 13.33
C VAL A 196 29.75 0.80 14.13
N ILE A 197 28.95 0.89 15.21
CA ILE A 197 28.57 -0.24 16.06
C ILE A 197 27.05 -0.48 15.94
N PRO A 198 26.61 -1.52 15.21
CA PRO A 198 25.18 -1.81 15.07
C PRO A 198 24.61 -2.55 16.29
N ILE A 199 23.48 -2.06 16.83
CA ILE A 199 22.71 -2.76 17.88
C ILE A 199 21.43 -3.33 17.26
N VAL A 200 21.34 -4.66 17.18
CA VAL A 200 20.26 -5.37 16.49
C VAL A 200 19.45 -6.24 17.47
N GLY A 201 18.15 -6.33 17.27
CA GLY A 201 17.25 -7.11 18.12
C GLY A 201 15.78 -6.74 17.92
N MET A 202 14.88 -7.53 18.48
CA MET A 202 13.43 -7.31 18.39
C MET A 202 12.98 -5.97 19.00
N GLY A 203 11.81 -5.47 18.59
CA GLY A 203 11.20 -4.26 19.17
C GLY A 203 10.94 -4.41 20.68
N GLY A 204 11.13 -3.33 21.46
CA GLY A 204 10.89 -3.34 22.91
C GLY A 204 11.99 -3.99 23.76
N ILE A 205 13.01 -4.61 23.17
CA ILE A 205 14.09 -5.30 23.92
C ILE A 205 15.07 -4.36 24.65
N GLY A 206 14.90 -3.03 24.52
CA GLY A 206 15.76 -2.04 25.18
C GLY A 206 17.00 -1.59 24.39
N LYS A 207 17.02 -1.72 23.04
CA LYS A 207 18.15 -1.26 22.21
C LYS A 207 18.48 0.22 22.40
N THR A 208 17.45 1.07 22.34
CA THR A 208 17.60 2.52 22.53
C THR A 208 18.04 2.85 23.95
N THR A 209 17.52 2.11 24.94
CA THR A 209 17.92 2.21 26.35
C THR A 209 19.42 1.90 26.53
N LEU A 210 19.90 0.81 25.92
CA LEU A 210 21.32 0.43 25.94
C LEU A 210 22.20 1.50 25.29
N ALA A 211 21.80 2.04 24.14
CA ALA A 211 22.54 3.13 23.50
C ALA A 211 22.59 4.39 24.37
N GLN A 212 21.50 4.73 25.06
CA GLN A 212 21.45 5.89 25.96
C GLN A 212 22.36 5.74 27.18
N ILE A 213 22.41 4.57 27.83
CA ILE A 213 23.30 4.37 28.99
C ILE A 213 24.77 4.31 28.59
N VAL A 214 25.10 3.82 27.39
CA VAL A 214 26.48 3.87 26.86
C VAL A 214 26.88 5.31 26.56
N PHE A 215 26.00 6.09 25.92
CA PHE A 215 26.28 7.49 25.59
C PHE A 215 26.51 8.37 26.84
N LYS A 216 25.81 8.08 27.94
CA LYS A 216 25.97 8.78 29.22
C LYS A 216 27.14 8.28 30.07
N ASP A 217 27.86 7.26 29.63
CA ASP A 217 28.97 6.71 30.40
C ASP A 217 30.09 7.75 30.48
N GLU A 218 30.56 8.05 31.69
CA GLU A 218 31.57 9.09 31.96
C GLU A 218 32.89 8.85 31.22
N ARG A 219 33.17 7.61 30.79
CA ARG A 219 34.38 7.26 30.03
C ARG A 219 34.31 7.72 28.58
N ILE A 220 33.11 7.96 28.05
CA ILE A 220 32.85 8.39 26.67
C ILE A 220 32.84 9.92 26.55
N ASP A 221 32.44 10.64 27.62
CA ASP A 221 32.30 12.09 27.63
C ASP A 221 33.62 12.79 28.05
N LYS A 222 34.64 12.69 27.20
CA LYS A 222 35.93 13.40 27.33
C LYS A 222 36.40 14.03 26.03
#